data_AF-A0A8H4S521-F1
#
_entry.id   AF-A0A8H4S521-F1
#
_cell.length_a   1.000
_cell.length_b   1.000
_cell.length_c   1.000
_cell.angle_alpha   90.00
_cell.angle_beta   90.00
_cell.angle_gamma   90.00
#
_symmetry.space_group_name_H-M   'P 1'
#
loop_
_entity.id
_entity.type
_entity.pdbx_description
1 polymer ?
#
loop_
_entity_poly.entity_id
_entity_poly.type
_entity_poly.pdbx_seq_one_letter_code
_entity_poly.pdbx_strand_id
1 'polypeptide(L)'
;MNADKQIVPGSIPSIANENLELLTELHLRARGRPLRRLAAVLNAIHQIGDLERLVDLRMSTSQSRSCILILQQLDGINWALMHQLTTILNEQVADEAIERDIWERVTG
;
A
#
# COMPACT_ATOMS: atom_id res chain seq x y z
N MET A 1 -5.79 -31.18 -45.12
CA MET A 1 -4.51 -30.88 -44.44
C MET A 1 -4.68 -29.54 -43.75
N ASN A 2 -5.01 -29.52 -42.47
CA ASN A 2 -4.91 -28.32 -41.63
C ASN A 2 -4.01 -28.73 -40.47
N ALA A 3 -2.86 -28.07 -40.39
CA ALA A 3 -1.81 -28.39 -39.45
C ALA A 3 -2.28 -28.13 -38.02
N ASP A 4 -2.19 -29.17 -37.20
CA ASP A 4 -2.28 -29.07 -35.75
C ASP A 4 -1.35 -27.96 -35.25
N LYS A 5 -1.92 -27.01 -34.51
CA LYS A 5 -1.14 -26.13 -33.64
C LYS A 5 -0.51 -27.01 -32.56
N GLN A 6 0.70 -27.49 -32.82
CA GLN A 6 1.53 -28.12 -31.81
C GLN A 6 1.93 -27.05 -30.78
N ILE A 7 1.27 -27.07 -29.62
CA ILE A 7 1.76 -26.39 -28.42
C ILE A 7 2.95 -27.22 -27.95
N VAL A 8 4.16 -26.75 -28.21
CA VAL A 8 5.39 -27.38 -27.73
C VAL A 8 5.44 -27.24 -26.20
N PRO A 9 5.44 -28.35 -25.43
CA PRO A 9 5.53 -28.28 -23.99
C PRO A 9 6.92 -27.75 -23.62
N GLY A 10 6.97 -26.56 -23.01
CA GLY A 10 8.20 -25.89 -22.60
C GLY A 10 8.60 -24.66 -23.43
N SER A 11 7.79 -24.22 -24.40
CA SER A 11 7.99 -22.90 -25.00
C SER A 11 7.59 -21.82 -23.99
N ILE A 12 8.57 -21.09 -23.45
CA ILE A 12 8.30 -19.88 -22.68
C ILE A 12 7.60 -18.91 -23.64
N PRO A 13 6.35 -18.50 -23.35
CA PRO A 13 5.65 -17.57 -24.22
C PRO A 13 6.44 -16.27 -24.31
N SER A 14 6.66 -15.80 -25.53
CA SER A 14 7.40 -14.56 -25.78
C SER A 14 6.56 -13.39 -25.29
N ILE A 15 7.01 -12.75 -24.20
CA ILE A 15 6.37 -11.56 -23.64
C ILE A 15 6.65 -10.38 -24.58
N ALA A 16 5.61 -9.72 -25.08
CA ALA A 16 5.75 -8.49 -25.85
C ALA A 16 6.49 -7.42 -25.02
N ASN A 17 7.33 -6.59 -25.65
CA ASN A 17 8.17 -5.61 -24.95
C ASN A 17 7.35 -4.67 -24.03
N GLU A 18 6.15 -4.27 -24.46
CA GLU A 18 5.22 -3.44 -23.69
C GLU A 18 4.75 -4.10 -22.37
N ASN A 19 4.51 -5.42 -22.38
CA ASN A 19 4.15 -6.17 -21.18
C ASN A 19 5.35 -6.28 -20.22
N LEU A 20 6.57 -6.32 -20.75
CA LEU A 20 7.79 -6.41 -19.95
C LEU A 20 8.11 -5.08 -19.26
N GLU A 21 7.90 -3.95 -19.96
CA GLU A 21 7.98 -2.60 -19.40
C GLU A 21 6.97 -2.40 -18.27
N LEU A 22 5.70 -2.78 -18.51
CA LEU A 22 4.63 -2.68 -17.51
C LEU A 22 4.89 -3.56 -16.27
N LEU A 23 5.35 -4.80 -16.45
CA LEU A 23 5.76 -5.67 -15.34
C LEU A 23 6.92 -5.08 -14.54
N THR A 24 7.89 -4.46 -15.22
CA THR A 24 9.02 -3.79 -14.56
C THR A 24 8.52 -2.64 -13.69
N GLU A 25 7.59 -1.82 -14.19
CA GLU A 25 6.99 -0.73 -13.45
C GLU A 25 6.21 -1.21 -12.21
N LEU A 26 5.38 -2.25 -12.37
CA LEU A 26 4.64 -2.86 -11.26
C LEU A 26 5.59 -3.39 -10.18
N HIS A 27 6.70 -4.01 -10.57
CA HIS A 27 7.71 -4.51 -9.64
C HIS A 27 8.44 -3.40 -8.88
N LEU A 28 8.74 -2.29 -9.55
CA LEU A 28 9.34 -1.10 -8.91
C LEU A 28 8.37 -0.49 -7.88
N ARG A 29 7.09 -0.37 -8.24
CA ARG A 29 6.04 0.06 -7.30
C ARG A 29 5.93 -0.88 -6.10
N ALA A 30 5.97 -2.19 -6.35
CA ALA A 30 5.91 -3.21 -5.30
C ALA A 30 7.04 -3.06 -4.27
N ARG A 31 8.27 -2.78 -4.73
CA ARG A 31 9.44 -2.56 -3.86
C ARG A 31 9.31 -1.32 -2.98
N GLY A 32 8.57 -0.29 -3.42
CA GLY A 32 8.31 0.92 -2.64
C GLY A 32 7.26 0.76 -1.53
N ARG A 33 6.37 -0.24 -1.63
CA ARG A 33 5.24 -0.42 -0.69
C ARG A 33 5.67 -0.60 0.77
N PRO A 34 6.67 -1.45 1.13
CA PRO A 34 7.09 -1.61 2.52
C PRO A 34 7.59 -0.31 3.14
N LEU A 35 8.34 0.49 2.37
CA LEU A 35 8.84 1.79 2.82
C LEU A 35 7.71 2.79 3.03
N ARG A 36 6.70 2.81 2.16
CA ARG A 36 5.51 3.67 2.32
C ARG A 36 4.69 3.29 3.56
N ARG A 37 4.51 1.99 3.81
CA ARG A 37 3.85 1.51 5.05
C ARG A 37 4.63 1.91 6.29
N LEU A 38 5.95 1.71 6.28
CA LEU A 38 6.82 2.11 7.37
C LEU A 38 6.75 3.61 7.62
N ALA A 39 6.80 4.44 6.57
CA ALA A 39 6.69 5.88 6.68
C ALA A 39 5.33 6.32 7.29
N ALA A 40 4.22 5.70 6.87
CA ALA A 40 2.90 5.98 7.45
C ALA A 40 2.85 5.67 8.95
N VAL A 41 3.39 4.51 9.36
CA VAL A 41 3.45 4.10 10.77
C VAL A 41 4.35 5.03 11.58
N LEU A 42 5.55 5.35 11.09
CA LEU A 42 6.46 6.28 11.78
C LEU A 42 5.85 7.66 11.94
N ASN A 43 5.14 8.16 10.92
CA ASN A 43 4.43 9.42 11.00
C ASN A 43 3.33 9.42 12.06
N ALA A 44 2.57 8.33 12.20
CA ALA A 44 1.57 8.19 13.26
C ALA A 44 2.21 8.13 14.65
N ILE A 45 3.32 7.39 14.80
CA ILE A 45 4.09 7.32 16.05
C ILE A 45 4.59 8.70 16.47
N HIS A 46 5.14 9.48 15.55
CA HIS A 46 5.60 10.84 15.86
C HIS A 46 4.44 11.73 16.34
N GLN A 47 3.29 11.69 15.66
CA GLN A 47 2.13 12.49 16.07
C GLN A 47 1.59 12.09 17.45
N ILE A 48 1.62 10.79 17.80
CA ILE A 48 1.26 10.31 19.14
C ILE A 48 2.26 10.85 20.18
N GLY A 49 3.57 10.77 19.90
CA GLY A 49 4.58 11.32 20.81
C GLY A 49 4.46 12.83 21.02
N ASP A 50 4.14 13.59 19.97
CA ASP A 50 3.86 15.02 20.07
C ASP A 50 2.61 15.30 20.92
N LEU A 51 1.58 14.46 20.78
CA LEU A 51 0.37 14.55 21.58
C LEU A 51 0.66 14.29 23.07
N GLU A 52 1.35 13.20 23.41
CA GLU A 52 1.74 12.86 24.78
C GLU A 52 2.49 14.02 25.46
N ARG A 53 3.43 14.65 24.74
CA ARG A 53 4.16 15.82 25.23
C ARG A 53 3.24 17.01 25.55
N LEU A 54 2.21 17.24 24.73
CA LEU A 54 1.23 18.30 24.97
C LEU A 54 0.29 17.98 26.15
N VAL A 55 -0.01 16.69 26.38
CA VAL A 55 -0.79 16.24 27.54
C VAL A 55 -0.04 16.52 28.83
N ASP A 56 1.24 16.13 28.90
CA ASP A 56 2.08 16.32 30.08
C ASP A 56 2.18 17.81 30.47
N LEU A 57 2.22 18.71 29.49
CA LEU A 57 2.23 20.16 29.73
C LEU A 57 0.87 20.70 30.24
N ARG A 58 -0.25 20.14 29.77
CA ARG A 58 -1.62 20.63 30.06
C ARG A 58 -2.28 20.02 31.30
N MET A 59 -1.85 18.84 31.76
CA MET A 59 -2.35 18.22 33.00
C MET A 59 -2.10 19.09 34.25
N SER A 60 -1.28 20.15 34.13
CA SER A 60 -1.11 21.18 35.15
C SER A 60 -2.34 22.08 35.38
N THR A 61 -3.32 22.18 34.47
CA THR A 61 -4.30 23.29 34.50
C THR A 61 -5.80 23.00 34.27
N SER A 62 -6.27 21.80 33.89
CA SER A 62 -7.71 21.41 33.93
C SER A 62 -7.91 20.02 33.28
N GLN A 63 -8.53 19.06 33.97
CA GLN A 63 -8.50 17.63 33.57
C GLN A 63 -9.59 17.17 32.58
N SER A 64 -10.80 17.72 32.56
CA SER A 64 -11.90 17.08 31.82
C SER A 64 -11.98 17.45 30.33
N ARG A 65 -11.77 18.74 29.99
CA ARG A 65 -11.82 19.22 28.59
C ARG A 65 -10.57 18.85 27.80
N SER A 66 -9.44 18.63 28.48
CA SER A 66 -8.19 18.16 27.87
C SER A 66 -8.30 16.71 27.40
N CYS A 67 -8.87 15.81 28.20
CA CYS A 67 -9.05 14.41 27.82
C CYS A 67 -9.89 14.21 26.56
N ILE A 68 -10.99 14.95 26.38
CA ILE A 68 -11.83 14.86 25.18
C ILE A 68 -11.05 15.28 23.93
N LEU A 69 -10.27 16.36 24.01
CA LEU A 69 -9.46 16.83 22.88
C LEU A 69 -8.35 15.85 22.52
N ILE A 70 -7.74 15.20 23.52
CA ILE A 70 -6.71 14.17 23.31
C ILE A 70 -7.31 12.98 22.56
N LEU A 71 -8.48 12.49 22.98
CA LEU A 71 -9.16 11.39 22.30
C LEU A 71 -9.50 11.75 20.85
N GLN A 72 -10.03 12.95 20.60
CA GLN A 72 -10.31 13.41 19.24
C GLN A 72 -9.06 13.48 18.36
N GLN A 73 -7.92 13.89 18.93
CA GLN A 73 -6.64 13.92 18.20
C GLN A 73 -6.12 12.51 17.91
N LEU A 74 -6.22 11.58 18.87
CA LEU A 74 -5.89 10.16 18.64
C LEU A 74 -6.77 9.53 17.54
N ASP A 75 -8.07 9.80 17.55
CA ASP A 75 -8.98 9.33 16.51
C ASP A 75 -8.59 9.87 15.13
N GLY A 76 -8.20 11.14 15.05
CA GLY A 76 -7.71 11.75 13.81
C GLY A 76 -6.43 11.09 13.30
N ILE A 77 -5.46 10.83 14.19
CA ILE A 77 -4.21 10.14 13.85
C ILE A 77 -4.50 8.72 13.35
N ASN A 78 -5.35 7.99 14.07
CA ASN A 78 -5.72 6.62 13.72
C ASN A 78 -6.45 6.57 12.38
N TRP A 79 -7.40 7.47 12.14
CA TRP A 79 -8.09 7.58 10.86
C TRP A 79 -7.11 7.85 9.70
N ALA A 80 -6.17 8.77 9.88
CA ALA A 80 -5.17 9.09 8.86
C ALA A 80 -4.26 7.89 8.55
N LEU A 81 -3.80 7.18 9.58
CA LEU A 81 -3.00 5.96 9.42
C LEU A 81 -3.78 4.88 8.65
N MET A 82 -5.01 4.60 9.08
CA MET A 82 -5.87 3.61 8.43
C MET A 82 -6.12 3.96 6.97
N HIS A 83 -6.43 5.22 6.68
CA HIS A 83 -6.62 5.70 5.31
C HIS A 83 -5.38 5.47 4.44
N GLN A 84 -4.18 5.80 4.95
CA GLN A 84 -2.93 5.59 4.22
C GLN A 84 -2.63 4.11 3.96
N LEU A 85 -2.82 3.25 4.97
CA LEU A 85 -2.58 1.81 4.84
C LEU A 85 -3.59 1.15 3.89
N THR A 86 -4.87 1.53 3.97
CA THR A 86 -5.91 1.07 3.04
C THR A 86 -5.62 1.52 1.61
N THR A 87 -5.15 2.75 1.40
CA THR A 87 -4.75 3.23 0.07
C THR A 87 -3.64 2.35 -0.52
N ILE A 88 -2.58 2.08 0.26
CA ILE A 88 -1.48 1.21 -0.18
C ILE A 88 -1.97 -0.22 -0.47
N LEU A 89 -2.92 -0.73 0.31
CA LEU A 89 -3.51 -2.04 0.08
C LEU A 89 -4.32 -2.09 -1.23
N ASN A 90 -5.15 -1.07 -1.48
CA ASN A 90 -5.95 -1.01 -2.70
C ASN A 90 -5.08 -0.90 -3.96
N GLU A 91 -4.00 -0.10 -3.89
CA GLU A 91 -3.00 -0.06 -4.97
C GLU A 91 -2.37 -1.43 -5.22
N GLN A 92 -2.08 -2.20 -4.16
CA GLN A 92 -1.56 -3.56 -4.30
C GLN A 92 -2.56 -4.49 -5.00
N VAL A 93 -3.84 -4.45 -4.60
CA VAL A 93 -4.88 -5.27 -5.22
C VAL A 93 -5.04 -4.92 -6.71
N ALA A 94 -4.99 -3.63 -7.05
CA ALA A 94 -5.06 -3.18 -8.44
C ALA A 94 -3.87 -3.67 -9.26
N ASP A 95 -2.65 -3.55 -8.73
CA ASP A 95 -1.43 -4.02 -9.40
C ASP A 95 -1.46 -5.54 -9.63
N GLU A 96 -1.86 -6.32 -8.62
CA GLU A 96 -1.99 -7.78 -8.73
C GLU A 96 -3.06 -8.20 -9.76
N ALA A 97 -4.13 -7.41 -9.91
CA ALA A 97 -5.12 -7.64 -10.95
C ALA A 97 -4.54 -7.41 -12.36
N ILE A 98 -3.71 -6.38 -12.53
CA ILE A 98 -3.02 -6.11 -13.80
C ILE A 98 -2.03 -7.23 -14.13
N GLU A 99 -1.22 -7.67 -13.16
CA GLU A 99 -0.27 -8.78 -13.39
C GLU A 99 -0.99 -10.07 -13.81
N ARG A 100 -2.15 -10.36 -13.20
CA ARG A 100 -2.97 -11.52 -13.56
C ARG A 100 -3.50 -11.42 -14.99
N ASP A 101 -4.03 -10.27 -15.39
CA ASP A 101 -4.53 -10.03 -16.75
C ASP A 101 -3.41 -10.18 -17.80
N ILE A 102 -2.20 -9.68 -17.52
CA ILE A 102 -1.03 -9.89 -18.40
C ILE A 102 -0.72 -11.38 -18.52
N TRP A 103 -0.72 -12.11 -17.41
CA TRP A 103 -0.44 -13.55 -17.43
C TRP A 103 -1.48 -14.35 -18.21
N GLU A 104 -2.78 -14.05 -18.04
CA GLU A 104 -3.86 -14.66 -18.80
C GLU A 104 -3.69 -14.42 -20.32
N ARG A 105 -3.34 -13.20 -20.73
CA ARG A 105 -3.10 -12.86 -22.15
C ARG A 105 -1.88 -13.55 -22.78
N VAL A 106 -0.88 -13.88 -21.97
CA VAL A 106 0.39 -14.47 -22.45
C VAL A 106 0.34 -16.01 -22.43
N THR A 107 -0.52 -16.62 -21.60
CA THR A 107 -0.58 -18.08 -21.40
C THR A 107 -1.88 -18.73 -21.89
N GLY A 108 -2.94 -17.96 -22.14
CA GLY A 108 -4.20 -18.41 -22.77
C GLY A 108 -4.17 -18.36 -24.29
#